data_AF-A0A1I7WL85-F1
#
_entry.id   AF-A0A1I7WL85-F1
#
_cell.length_a   1.000
_cell.length_b   1.000
_cell.length_c   1.000
_cell.angle_alpha   90.00
_cell.angle_beta   90.00
_cell.angle_gamma   90.00
#
_symmetry.space_group_name_H-M   'P 1'
#
loop_
_entity.id
_entity.type
_entity.pdbx_description
1 polymer ?
#
loop_
_entity_poly.entity_id
_entity_poly.type
_entity_poly.pdbx_seq_one_letter_code
_entity_poly.pdbx_strand_id
1 'polypeptide(L)'
;MDLTHIQSKFFFQFVFAATATTIVGGAVAERCEVVCYIVYCCVISTFVYPILTHWGWTDEGWMKKGLPSFSSATYLDFAGAGMVHVCGGIISLVAAYIMGPRIGRFHKSSNKSIEIKGHSVPFSALGGFILIFGFLAFNGGSTG
;
A
#
# COMPACT_ATOMS: atom_id res chain seq x y z
N MET A 1 -12.81 27.37 3.01
CA MET A 1 -11.77 26.48 3.56
C MET A 1 -10.50 27.29 3.66
N ASP A 2 -9.94 27.41 4.86
CA ASP A 2 -8.68 28.08 5.18
C ASP A 2 -7.48 27.28 4.65
N LEU A 3 -6.39 27.98 4.31
CA LEU A 3 -5.21 27.38 3.66
C LEU A 3 -4.58 26.27 4.51
N THR A 4 -4.58 26.45 5.83
CA THR A 4 -4.10 25.49 6.82
C THR A 4 -4.84 24.16 6.75
N HIS A 5 -6.16 24.20 6.63
CA HIS A 5 -6.98 23.00 6.52
C HIS A 5 -6.70 22.23 5.22
N ILE A 6 -6.49 22.93 4.09
CA ILE A 6 -6.13 22.30 2.81
C ILE A 6 -4.76 21.62 2.91
N GLN A 7 -3.78 22.29 3.51
CA GLN A 7 -2.43 21.76 3.68
C GLN A 7 -2.41 20.50 4.57
N SER A 8 -3.14 20.51 5.68
CA SER A 8 -3.25 19.34 6.57
C SER A 8 -3.90 18.15 5.87
N LYS A 9 -4.99 18.35 5.12
CA LYS A 9 -5.64 17.28 4.36
C LYS A 9 -4.77 16.73 3.25
N PHE A 10 -4.07 17.61 2.53
CA PHE A 10 -3.08 17.20 1.53
C PHE A 10 -1.98 16.34 2.16
N PHE A 11 -1.37 16.79 3.25
CA PHE A 11 -0.30 16.06 3.91
C PHE A 11 -0.77 14.70 4.43
N PHE A 12 -1.98 14.63 4.99
CA PHE A 12 -2.58 13.38 5.45
C PHE A 12 -2.77 12.37 4.31
N GLN A 13 -3.31 12.81 3.17
CA GLN A 13 -3.46 11.94 2.00
C GLN A 13 -2.11 11.59 1.33
N PHE A 14 -1.15 12.50 1.37
CA PHE A 14 0.21 12.25 0.91
C PHE A 14 0.88 11.12 1.68
N VAL A 15 0.76 11.09 3.02
CA VAL A 15 1.34 9.99 3.80
C VAL A 15 0.64 8.66 3.53
N PHE A 16 -0.67 8.65 3.26
CA PHE A 16 -1.37 7.43 2.83
C PHE A 16 -0.88 6.92 1.46
N ALA A 17 -0.68 7.83 0.50
CA ALA A 17 -0.09 7.51 -0.80
C ALA A 17 1.32 6.91 -0.65
N ALA A 18 2.12 7.49 0.24
CA ALA A 18 3.45 6.99 0.58
C ALA A 18 3.37 5.59 1.24
N THR A 19 2.41 5.36 2.15
CA THR A 19 2.17 4.03 2.74
C THR A 19 1.83 2.99 1.66
N ALA A 20 0.87 3.27 0.77
CA ALA A 20 0.49 2.36 -0.31
C ALA A 20 1.68 1.99 -1.20
N THR A 21 2.51 2.99 -1.51
CA THR A 21 3.68 2.85 -2.38
C THR A 21 4.79 2.02 -1.72
N THR A 22 5.08 2.27 -0.44
CA THR A 22 6.20 1.64 0.28
C THR A 22 5.98 0.18 0.64
N ILE A 23 4.72 -0.29 0.69
CA ILE A 23 4.38 -1.72 0.86
C ILE A 23 5.11 -2.58 -0.20
N VAL A 24 5.20 -2.08 -1.43
CA VAL A 24 5.84 -2.78 -2.55
C VAL A 24 7.32 -3.05 -2.28
N GLY A 25 8.01 -2.10 -1.64
CA GLY A 25 9.44 -2.20 -1.34
C GLY A 25 9.81 -3.48 -0.60
N GLY A 26 8.97 -3.92 0.35
CA GLY A 26 9.19 -5.14 1.10
C GLY A 26 9.10 -6.42 0.25
N ALA A 27 8.20 -6.45 -0.73
CA ALA A 27 8.00 -7.62 -1.59
C ALA A 27 9.11 -7.80 -2.63
N VAL A 28 9.66 -6.68 -3.09
CA VAL A 28 10.66 -6.61 -4.16
C VAL A 28 12.11 -6.51 -3.66
N ALA A 29 12.29 -6.42 -2.34
CA ALA A 29 13.59 -6.32 -1.69
C ALA A 29 14.59 -7.38 -2.20
N GLU A 30 15.88 -7.01 -2.13
CA GLU A 30 17.08 -7.80 -2.48
C GLU A 30 17.32 -8.04 -3.97
N ARG A 31 16.31 -7.91 -4.84
CA ARG A 31 16.42 -8.28 -6.27
C ARG A 31 15.84 -7.28 -7.27
N CYS A 32 15.25 -6.19 -6.80
CA CYS A 32 14.77 -5.11 -7.65
C CYS A 32 15.86 -4.06 -7.86
N GLU A 33 16.05 -3.61 -9.09
CA GLU A 33 16.90 -2.46 -9.34
C GLU A 33 16.30 -1.17 -8.78
N VAL A 34 17.14 -0.33 -8.18
CA VAL A 34 16.73 0.91 -7.52
C VAL A 34 16.01 1.86 -8.47
N VAL A 35 16.49 1.96 -9.72
CA VAL A 35 15.87 2.83 -10.73
C VAL A 35 14.44 2.36 -11.05
N CYS A 36 14.26 1.04 -11.26
CA CYS A 36 12.94 0.45 -11.47
C CYS A 36 12.02 0.71 -10.27
N TYR A 37 12.55 0.58 -9.05
CA TYR A 37 11.79 0.87 -7.84
C TYR A 37 11.33 2.33 -7.75
N ILE A 38 12.21 3.30 -8.06
CA ILE A 38 11.87 4.73 -8.05
C ILE A 38 10.77 5.02 -9.09
N VAL A 39 10.90 4.51 -10.32
CA VAL A 39 9.88 4.67 -11.36
C VAL A 39 8.55 4.10 -10.90
N TYR A 40 8.57 2.93 -10.27
CA TYR A 40 7.37 2.29 -9.73
C TYR A 40 6.69 3.15 -8.66
N CYS A 41 7.48 3.73 -7.75
CA CYS A 41 6.99 4.65 -6.73
C CYS A 41 6.31 5.87 -7.34
N CYS A 42 6.90 6.47 -8.37
CA CYS A 42 6.29 7.59 -9.09
C CYS A 42 4.96 7.21 -9.75
N VAL A 43 4.90 6.04 -10.39
CA VAL A 43 3.68 5.57 -11.07
C VAL A 43 2.55 5.31 -10.07
N ILE A 44 2.84 4.64 -8.96
CA ILE A 44 1.82 4.37 -7.93
C ILE A 44 1.30 5.66 -7.32
N SER A 45 2.19 6.54 -6.86
CA SER A 45 1.82 7.76 -6.16
C SER A 45 1.12 8.79 -7.06
N THR A 46 1.45 8.84 -8.35
CA THR A 46 0.90 9.85 -9.29
C THR A 46 -0.37 9.37 -10.00
N PHE A 47 -0.47 8.08 -10.33
CA PHE A 47 -1.57 7.56 -11.14
C PHE A 47 -2.43 6.56 -10.38
N VAL A 48 -1.85 5.45 -9.94
CA VAL A 48 -2.64 4.33 -9.41
C VAL A 48 -3.40 4.73 -8.14
N TYR A 49 -2.70 5.32 -7.18
CA TYR A 49 -3.28 5.68 -5.89
C TYR A 49 -4.31 6.84 -5.99
N PRO A 50 -4.04 7.96 -6.70
CA PRO A 50 -5.03 9.02 -6.86
C PRO A 50 -6.30 8.58 -7.59
N ILE A 51 -6.18 7.71 -8.62
CA ILE A 51 -7.34 7.18 -9.34
C ILE A 51 -8.20 6.30 -8.43
N LEU A 52 -7.56 5.40 -7.66
CA LEU A 52 -8.29 4.49 -6.75
C LEU A 52 -8.98 5.26 -5.61
N THR A 53 -8.27 6.19 -4.97
CA THR A 53 -8.87 7.02 -3.91
C THR A 53 -9.98 7.91 -4.44
N HIS A 54 -9.87 8.41 -5.68
CA HIS A 54 -10.98 9.09 -6.33
C HIS A 54 -12.23 8.21 -6.41
N TRP A 55 -12.09 6.95 -6.82
CA TRP A 55 -13.23 6.04 -6.99
C TRP A 55 -14.00 5.74 -5.70
N GLY A 56 -13.32 5.54 -4.56
CA GLY A 56 -13.98 5.11 -3.32
C GLY A 56 -14.01 6.09 -2.16
N TRP A 57 -13.27 7.20 -2.20
CA TRP A 57 -13.27 8.20 -1.12
C TRP A 57 -13.79 9.57 -1.50
N THR A 58 -13.88 9.90 -2.79
CA THR A 58 -14.51 11.16 -3.19
C THR A 58 -16.01 10.97 -3.33
N ASP A 59 -16.77 12.03 -3.05
CA ASP A 59 -18.24 12.01 -3.20
C ASP A 59 -18.67 11.74 -4.64
N GLU A 60 -17.83 12.11 -5.62
CA GLU A 60 -18.04 11.86 -7.04
C GLU A 60 -17.62 10.45 -7.49
N GLY A 61 -16.92 9.71 -6.63
CA GLY A 61 -16.41 8.38 -6.90
C GLY A 61 -17.52 7.35 -7.11
N TRP A 62 -17.42 6.57 -8.19
CA TRP A 62 -18.44 5.57 -8.54
C TRP A 62 -18.55 4.44 -7.49
N MET A 63 -17.46 4.05 -6.84
CA MET A 63 -17.51 3.04 -5.76
C MET A 63 -18.19 3.61 -4.52
N LYS A 64 -17.95 4.89 -4.22
CA LYS A 64 -18.60 5.60 -3.10
C LYS A 64 -20.10 5.77 -3.34
N LYS A 65 -20.51 6.17 -4.55
CA LYS A 65 -21.92 6.33 -4.96
C LYS A 65 -22.68 4.99 -5.07
N GLY A 66 -21.97 3.90 -5.34
CA GLY A 66 -22.57 2.60 -5.59
C GLY A 66 -23.00 2.43 -7.06
N LEU A 67 -23.23 1.17 -7.46
CA LEU A 67 -23.59 0.82 -8.82
C LEU A 67 -25.12 0.94 -9.04
N PRO A 68 -25.58 1.40 -10.22
CA PRO A 68 -27.01 1.52 -10.52
C PRO A 68 -27.79 0.21 -10.37
N SER A 69 -27.13 -0.92 -10.67
CA SER A 69 -27.71 -2.27 -10.55
C SER A 69 -27.80 -2.79 -9.11
N PHE A 70 -27.09 -2.16 -8.17
CA PHE A 70 -27.05 -2.51 -6.74
C PHE A 70 -27.18 -1.23 -5.92
N SER A 71 -28.33 -0.57 -6.06
CA SER A 71 -28.61 0.79 -5.56
C SER A 71 -28.44 0.98 -4.04
N SER A 72 -28.25 -0.09 -3.26
CA SER A 72 -27.95 -0.05 -1.82
C SER A 72 -26.52 -0.45 -1.44
N ALA A 73 -25.66 -0.82 -2.41
CA ALA A 73 -24.30 -1.28 -2.16
C ALA A 73 -23.28 -0.18 -2.47
N THR A 74 -22.85 0.54 -1.43
CA THR A 74 -21.77 1.53 -1.49
C THR A 74 -20.48 0.97 -0.92
N TYR A 75 -19.33 1.37 -1.47
CA TYR A 75 -18.04 1.03 -0.91
C TYR A 75 -17.76 1.80 0.38
N LEU A 76 -17.37 1.07 1.42
CA LEU A 76 -17.01 1.61 2.73
C LEU A 76 -15.58 1.16 3.06
N ASP A 77 -14.68 2.14 3.12
CA ASP A 77 -13.32 1.95 3.59
C ASP A 77 -12.96 3.13 4.48
N PHE A 78 -12.87 2.89 5.79
CA PHE A 78 -12.72 3.96 6.78
C PHE A 78 -11.33 4.61 6.74
N ALA A 79 -10.28 3.78 6.68
CA ALA A 79 -8.90 4.24 6.80
C ALA A 79 -7.96 3.61 5.76
N GLY A 80 -8.44 2.89 4.76
CA GLY A 80 -7.61 2.45 3.62
C GLY A 80 -7.29 0.97 3.62
N ALA A 81 -8.13 0.14 4.22
CA ALA A 81 -7.99 -1.31 4.14
C ALA A 81 -7.93 -1.78 2.68
N GLY A 82 -8.79 -1.24 1.82
CA GLY A 82 -8.75 -1.53 0.38
C GLY A 82 -7.83 -0.59 -0.37
N MET A 83 -8.04 0.73 -0.20
CA MET A 83 -7.37 1.74 -1.01
C MET A 83 -5.86 1.83 -0.79
N VAL A 84 -5.38 1.48 0.41
CA VAL A 84 -3.95 1.50 0.76
C VAL A 84 -3.41 0.08 0.80
N HIS A 85 -3.96 -0.79 1.66
CA HIS A 85 -3.36 -2.09 1.94
C HIS A 85 -3.62 -3.14 0.85
N VAL A 86 -4.86 -3.31 0.39
CA VAL A 86 -5.14 -4.23 -0.73
C VAL A 86 -4.49 -3.73 -2.00
N CYS A 87 -4.56 -2.43 -2.30
CA CYS A 87 -3.86 -1.82 -3.43
C CYS A 87 -2.37 -2.16 -3.42
N GLY A 88 -1.64 -1.78 -2.35
CA GLY A 88 -0.22 -2.08 -2.21
C GLY A 88 0.09 -3.58 -2.21
N GLY A 89 -0.79 -4.40 -1.61
CA GLY A 89 -0.65 -5.85 -1.54
C GLY A 89 -0.79 -6.56 -2.89
N ILE A 90 -1.78 -6.18 -3.71
CA ILE A 90 -1.99 -6.75 -5.06
C ILE A 90 -0.85 -6.33 -5.98
N ILE A 91 -0.46 -5.06 -5.92
CA ILE A 91 0.70 -4.54 -6.66
C ILE A 91 1.96 -5.32 -6.28
N SER A 92 2.18 -5.54 -4.98
CA SER A 92 3.31 -6.34 -4.46
C SER A 92 3.28 -7.78 -4.96
N LEU A 93 2.11 -8.41 -4.98
CA LEU A 93 1.92 -9.77 -5.46
C LEU A 93 2.30 -9.89 -6.94
N VAL A 94 1.78 -8.97 -7.78
CA VAL A 94 2.09 -8.94 -9.22
C VAL A 94 3.56 -8.65 -9.45
N ALA A 95 4.15 -7.69 -8.74
CA ALA A 95 5.58 -7.36 -8.85
C ALA A 95 6.46 -8.54 -8.45
N ALA A 96 6.13 -9.24 -7.36
CA ALA A 96 6.87 -10.41 -6.91
C ALA A 96 6.74 -11.59 -7.90
N TYR A 97 5.58 -11.75 -8.54
CA TYR A 97 5.37 -12.77 -9.57
C TYR A 97 6.23 -12.51 -10.82
N ILE A 98 6.20 -11.28 -11.35
CA ILE A 98 6.95 -10.90 -12.57
C ILE A 98 8.46 -11.06 -12.37
N MET A 99 8.97 -10.62 -11.22
CA MET A 99 10.40 -10.67 -10.92
C MET A 99 10.89 -12.05 -10.49
N GLY A 100 9.96 -12.93 -10.14
CA GLY A 100 10.26 -14.28 -9.72
C GLY A 100 10.86 -14.39 -8.30
N PRO A 101 11.18 -15.62 -7.90
CA PRO A 101 11.64 -15.93 -6.55
C PRO A 101 13.06 -15.47 -6.28
N ARG A 102 13.35 -15.19 -5.00
CA ARG A 102 14.72 -14.96 -4.53
C ARG A 102 15.61 -16.17 -4.78
N ILE A 103 16.89 -15.91 -5.05
CA ILE A 103 17.90 -16.95 -5.23
C ILE A 103 17.94 -17.82 -3.96
N GLY A 104 17.87 -19.14 -4.13
CA GLY A 104 17.87 -20.10 -3.02
C GLY A 104 16.54 -20.24 -2.28
N ARG A 105 15.47 -19.51 -2.66
CA ARG A 105 14.14 -19.64 -2.01
C ARG A 105 13.46 -20.98 -2.30
N PHE A 106 13.63 -21.51 -3.51
CA PHE A 106 13.00 -22.76 -3.94
C PHE A 106 14.07 -23.71 -4.49
N HIS A 107 14.09 -24.95 -3.98
CA HIS A 107 15.03 -25.97 -4.43
C HIS A 107 14.60 -26.53 -5.79
N LYS A 108 15.47 -26.42 -6.80
CA LYS A 108 15.15 -26.75 -8.21
C LYS A 108 14.64 -28.18 -8.42
N SER A 109 15.12 -29.17 -7.66
CA SER A 109 14.74 -30.58 -7.86
C SER A 109 13.63 -31.09 -6.95
N SER A 110 13.43 -30.46 -5.78
CA SER A 110 12.51 -30.99 -4.75
C SER A 110 11.29 -30.13 -4.53
N ASN A 111 11.22 -28.98 -5.23
CA ASN A 111 10.17 -27.96 -5.10
C ASN A 111 9.92 -27.52 -3.65
N LYS A 112 10.88 -27.76 -2.74
CA LYS A 112 10.79 -27.37 -1.34
C LYS A 112 11.06 -25.88 -1.19
N SER A 113 10.21 -25.20 -0.42
CA SER A 113 10.44 -23.84 0.04
C SER A 113 11.52 -23.86 1.14
N ILE A 114 12.61 -23.13 0.91
CA ILE A 114 13.70 -22.95 1.88
C ILE A 114 13.48 -21.62 2.60
N GLU A 115 13.49 -21.64 3.93
CA GLU A 115 13.38 -20.43 4.74
C GLU A 115 14.63 -19.54 4.59
N ILE A 116 14.41 -18.28 4.24
CA ILE A 116 15.45 -17.25 4.28
C ILE A 116 15.30 -16.52 5.61
N LYS A 117 16.25 -16.74 6.53
CA LYS A 117 16.21 -16.17 7.88
C LYS A 117 16.34 -14.64 7.84
N GLY A 118 15.63 -13.97 8.73
CA GLY A 118 15.78 -12.53 8.94
C GLY A 118 17.18 -12.17 9.46
N HIS A 119 17.68 -11.01 9.06
CA HIS A 119 19.02 -10.54 9.43
C HIS A 119 19.09 -9.95 10.85
N SER A 120 17.97 -9.44 11.40
CA SER A 120 17.91 -8.89 12.75
C SER A 120 16.48 -8.89 13.32
N VAL A 121 16.30 -9.59 14.44
CA VAL A 121 15.04 -9.60 15.19
C VAL A 121 14.76 -8.26 15.88
N PRO A 122 15.75 -7.61 16.56
CA PRO A 122 15.51 -6.30 17.18
C PRO A 122 15.04 -5.22 16.19
N PHE A 123 15.63 -5.15 14.99
CA PHE A 123 15.19 -4.17 13.97
C PHE A 123 13.78 -4.47 13.45
N SER A 124 13.44 -5.74 13.28
CA SER A 124 12.09 -6.16 12.90
C SER A 124 11.05 -5.78 13.96
N ALA A 125 11.38 -5.98 15.24
CA ALA A 125 10.53 -5.60 16.37
C ALA A 125 10.36 -4.08 16.48
N LEU A 126 11.45 -3.31 16.32
CA LEU A 126 11.41 -1.85 16.31
C LEU A 126 10.52 -1.33 15.17
N GLY A 127 10.67 -1.87 13.96
CA GLY A 127 9.81 -1.54 12.82
C GLY A 127 8.35 -1.85 13.09
N GLY A 128 8.06 -3.02 13.68
CA GLY A 128 6.71 -3.39 14.11
C GLY A 128 6.11 -2.42 15.13
N PHE A 129 6.90 -1.98 16.12
CA PHE A 129 6.46 -0.99 17.11
C PHE A 129 6.14 0.37 16.47
N ILE A 130 7.00 0.85 15.56
CA ILE A 130 6.76 2.10 14.82
C ILE A 130 5.48 1.98 13.98
N LEU A 131 5.27 0.84 13.31
CA LEU A 131 4.06 0.59 12.54
C LEU A 131 2.80 0.61 13.42
N ILE A 132 2.81 -0.06 14.58
CA ILE A 132 1.67 -0.05 15.51
C ILE A 132 1.35 1.38 15.95
N PHE A 133 2.36 2.13 16.38
CA PHE A 133 2.17 3.52 16.80
C PHE A 133 1.63 4.39 15.66
N GLY A 134 2.21 4.27 14.46
CA GLY A 134 1.74 4.96 13.27
C GLY A 134 0.31 4.57 12.88
N PHE A 135 -0.07 3.30 13.04
CA PHE A 135 -1.40 2.79 12.71
C PHE A 135 -2.50 3.41 13.59
N LEU A 136 -2.20 3.75 14.85
CA LEU A 136 -3.11 4.48 15.73
C LEU A 136 -3.42 5.87 15.15
N ALA A 137 -2.40 6.60 14.69
CA ALA A 137 -2.57 7.90 14.03
C ALA A 137 -3.28 7.77 12.68
N PHE A 138 -3.00 6.70 11.92
CA PHE A 138 -3.60 6.41 10.62
C PHE A 138 -5.13 6.27 10.71
N ASN A 139 -5.61 5.47 11.67
CA ASN A 139 -7.04 5.26 11.89
C ASN A 139 -7.68 6.46 12.60
N GLY A 140 -7.06 6.98 13.67
CA GLY A 140 -7.60 8.12 14.42
C GLY A 140 -7.74 9.37 13.57
N GLY A 141 -6.76 9.65 12.71
CA GLY A 141 -6.77 10.79 11.79
C GLY A 141 -7.80 10.67 10.66
N SER A 142 -8.30 9.47 10.35
CA SER A 142 -9.32 9.25 9.31
C SER A 142 -10.73 9.70 9.72
N THR A 143 -10.89 10.24 10.94
CA THR A 143 -12.17 10.76 11.45
C THR A 143 -12.49 12.20 10.99
N GLY A 144 -11.53 12.95 10.43
CA GLY A 144 -11.64 14.39 10.09
C GLY A 144 -11.51 14.78 8.62
#